data_AF-A0A656JIL2-F1
#
_entry.id   AF-A0A656JIL2-F1
#
_cell.length_a   1.000
_cell.length_b   1.000
_cell.length_c   1.000
_cell.angle_alpha   90.00
_cell.angle_beta   90.00
_cell.angle_gamma   90.00
#
_symmetry.space_group_name_H-M   'P 1'
#
loop_
_entity.id
_entity.type
_entity.pdbx_description
1 polymer ?
#
loop_
_entity_poly.entity_id
_entity_poly.type
_entity_poly.pdbx_seq_one_letter_code
_entity_poly.pdbx_strand_id
1 'polypeptide(L)' 'GGLHDWQLVFAPWFSLLEYRLDCRIWQDKNLPAILEAVFSLYEQAKGNYRLDLRREYAPLSYVTQFNESDAN' A
#
# COMPACT_ATOMS: atom_id res chain seq x y z
N GLY A 1 -35.83 27.62 10.53
CA GLY A 1 -35.05 26.40 10.80
C GLY A 1 -34.00 26.29 9.74
N GLY A 2 -32.71 26.31 10.11
CA GLY A 2 -31.62 26.25 9.14
C GLY A 2 -31.32 24.79 8.77
N LEU A 3 -31.47 24.45 7.50
CA LEU A 3 -31.06 23.15 6.97
C LEU A 3 -29.52 23.11 6.93
N HIS A 4 -28.93 21.98 7.32
CA HIS A 4 -27.51 21.72 7.16
C HIS A 4 -27.33 20.45 6.34
N ASP A 5 -26.66 20.60 5.20
CA ASP A 5 -26.35 19.51 4.27
C ASP A 5 -24.93 19.02 4.49
N TRP A 6 -24.74 17.70 4.43
CA TRP A 6 -23.44 17.04 4.59
C TRP A 6 -23.22 16.02 3.48
N GLN A 7 -21.97 15.85 3.08
CA GLN A 7 -21.55 14.84 2.12
C GLN A 7 -20.37 14.03 2.68
N LEU A 8 -20.39 12.73 2.44
CA LEU A 8 -19.30 11.82 2.77
C LEU A 8 -19.02 10.90 1.58
N VAL A 9 -17.76 10.51 1.43
CA VAL A 9 -17.30 9.54 0.44
C VAL A 9 -16.65 8.37 1.17
N PHE A 10 -17.06 7.16 0.81
CA PHE A 10 -16.44 5.94 1.32
C PHE A 10 -15.31 5.50 0.39
N ALA A 11 -14.19 5.13 0.97
CA ALA A 11 -13.03 4.61 0.25
C ALA A 11 -12.48 3.37 0.98
N PRO A 12 -11.87 2.42 0.24
CA PRO A 12 -11.23 1.27 0.86
C PRO A 12 -9.99 1.70 1.64
N TRP A 13 -9.50 0.83 2.53
CA TRP A 13 -8.25 1.08 3.25
C TRP A 13 -7.06 1.32 2.30
N PHE A 14 -7.10 0.77 1.10
CA PHE A 14 -6.04 0.92 0.09
C PHE A 14 -5.85 2.38 -0.34
N SER A 15 -6.89 3.22 -0.26
CA SER A 15 -6.75 4.65 -0.53
C SER A 15 -5.84 5.36 0.49
N LEU A 16 -5.56 4.75 1.65
CA LEU A 16 -4.61 5.30 2.61
C LEU A 16 -3.17 5.32 2.08
N LEU A 17 -2.85 4.51 1.08
CA LEU A 17 -1.51 4.44 0.49
C LEU A 17 -1.14 5.73 -0.25
N GLU A 18 -2.12 6.44 -0.77
CA GLU A 18 -1.94 7.71 -1.51
C GLU A 18 -1.41 8.84 -0.60
N TYR A 19 -1.64 8.75 0.71
CA TYR A 19 -1.35 9.83 1.66
C TYR A 19 0.02 9.73 2.34
N ARG A 20 0.75 8.63 2.14
CA ARG A 20 2.11 8.45 2.67
C ARG A 20 3.12 8.57 1.54
N LEU A 21 3.98 9.58 1.62
CA LEU A 21 5.15 9.75 0.75
C LEU A 21 6.40 9.29 1.50
N ASP A 22 7.23 8.47 0.86
CA ASP A 22 8.43 7.92 1.49
C ASP A 22 9.56 7.69 0.47
N CYS A 23 10.76 7.42 1.00
CA CYS A 23 11.93 7.00 0.24
C CYS A 23 12.48 5.72 0.86
N ARG A 24 12.34 4.58 0.16
CA ARG A 24 12.73 3.26 0.67
C ARG A 24 13.50 2.47 -0.38
N ILE A 25 14.38 1.60 0.09
CA ILE A 25 15.17 0.70 -0.74
C ILE A 25 14.97 -0.72 -0.24
N TRP A 26 14.72 -1.66 -1.16
CA TRP A 26 14.69 -3.08 -0.90
C TRP A 26 15.77 -3.77 -1.75
N GLN A 27 16.53 -4.65 -1.12
CA GLN A 27 17.57 -5.45 -1.76
C GLN A 27 17.29 -6.92 -1.51
N ASP A 28 17.53 -7.74 -2.53
CA ASP A 28 17.34 -9.19 -2.51
C ASP A 28 15.94 -9.62 -2.01
N LYS A 29 14.91 -8.88 -2.44
CA LYS A 29 13.50 -9.16 -2.10
C LYS A 29 12.67 -9.39 -3.35
N ASN A 30 11.74 -10.33 -3.26
CA ASN A 30 10.72 -10.51 -4.29
C ASN A 30 9.58 -9.50 -4.13
N LEU A 31 8.80 -9.30 -5.19
CA LEU A 31 7.70 -8.35 -5.21
C LEU A 31 6.64 -8.59 -4.11
N PRO A 32 6.17 -9.83 -3.85
CA PRO A 32 5.22 -10.09 -2.78
C PRO A 32 5.72 -9.65 -1.40
N ALA A 33 6.98 -9.93 -1.08
CA ALA A 33 7.58 -9.52 0.19
C ALA A 33 7.72 -8.00 0.33
N ILE A 34 7.94 -7.28 -0.78
CA ILE A 34 7.95 -5.81 -0.78
C ILE A 34 6.53 -5.29 -0.50
N LEU A 35 5.52 -5.82 -1.18
CA LEU A 35 4.12 -5.42 -0.95
C LEU A 35 3.66 -5.71 0.48
N GLU A 36 3.97 -6.89 1.03
CA GLU A 36 3.68 -7.22 2.42
C GLU A 36 4.37 -6.25 3.40
N ALA A 37 5.63 -5.87 3.12
CA ALA A 37 6.35 -4.89 3.93
C ALA A 37 5.66 -3.52 3.90
N VAL A 38 5.22 -3.05 2.74
CA VAL A 38 4.47 -1.78 2.61
C VAL A 38 3.13 -1.89 3.36
N PHE A 39 2.35 -2.95 3.12
CA PHE A 39 1.03 -3.12 3.76
C PHE A 39 1.13 -3.30 5.27
N SER A 40 2.23 -3.84 5.80
CA SER A 40 2.45 -3.99 7.25
C SER A 40 2.47 -2.67 8.01
N LEU A 41 2.68 -1.56 7.31
CA LEU A 41 2.69 -0.20 7.87
C LEU A 41 1.28 0.33 8.16
N TYR A 42 0.23 -0.34 7.66
CA TYR A 42 -1.16 0.08 7.78
C TYR A 42 -1.91 -0.89 8.69
N GLU A 43 -2.44 -0.38 9.81
CA GLU A 43 -3.25 -1.21 10.72
C GLU A 43 -4.49 -1.76 10.01
N GLN A 44 -5.09 -0.96 9.13
CA GLN A 44 -6.26 -1.31 8.35
C GLN A 44 -5.99 -2.43 7.34
N ALA A 45 -4.73 -2.70 6.98
CA ALA A 45 -4.39 -3.80 6.09
C ALA A 45 -4.40 -5.16 6.82
N LYS A 46 -4.23 -5.19 8.15
CA LYS A 46 -4.11 -6.44 8.91
C LYS A 46 -5.37 -7.30 8.76
N GLY A 47 -5.21 -8.44 8.11
CA GLY A 47 -6.32 -9.37 7.82
C GLY A 47 -7.27 -8.93 6.70
N ASN A 48 -7.02 -7.80 6.03
CA ASN A 48 -7.88 -7.22 5.01
C ASN A 48 -7.28 -7.28 3.58
N TYR A 49 -6.26 -8.11 3.38
CA TYR A 49 -5.75 -8.45 2.05
C TYR A 49 -5.27 -9.90 1.97
N ARG A 50 -5.22 -10.44 0.75
CA ARG A 50 -4.62 -11.74 0.44
C ARG A 50 -3.95 -11.66 -0.93
N LEU A 51 -2.71 -12.12 -1.03
CA LEU A 51 -2.02 -12.27 -2.30
C LEU A 51 -2.28 -13.68 -2.85
N ASP A 52 -3.07 -13.77 -3.93
CA ASP A 52 -3.35 -15.03 -4.64
C ASP A 52 -2.55 -15.06 -5.95
N LEU A 53 -1.31 -15.56 -5.85
CA LEU A 53 -0.31 -15.48 -6.92
C LEU A 53 -0.26 -16.79 -7.71
N ARG A 54 -0.28 -16.68 -9.04
CA ARG A 54 -0.20 -17.84 -9.94
C ARG A 54 1.22 -18.28 -10.30
N ARG A 55 2.22 -17.45 -9.98
CA ARG A 55 3.62 -17.67 -10.35
C ARG A 55 4.51 -17.29 -9.18
N GLU A 56 5.68 -17.90 -9.14
CA GLU A 56 6.76 -17.47 -8.25
C GLU A 56 7.43 -16.22 -8.80
N TYR A 57 7.83 -15.32 -7.89
CA TYR A 57 8.53 -14.09 -8.22
C TYR A 57 9.96 -14.19 -7.72
N ALA A 58 10.92 -14.10 -8.65
CA ALA A 58 12.33 -14.10 -8.30
C ALA A 58 12.68 -12.88 -7.43
N PRO A 59 13.66 -13.01 -6.52
CA PRO A 59 14.21 -11.86 -5.81
C PRO A 59 14.78 -10.83 -6.79
N LEU A 60 14.47 -9.57 -6.54
CA LEU A 60 15.04 -8.43 -7.24
C LEU A 60 16.25 -7.95 -6.45
N SER A 61 17.37 -7.74 -7.14
CA SER A 61 18.62 -7.28 -6.51
C SER A 61 18.48 -5.89 -5.88
N TYR A 62 17.72 -5.00 -6.54
CA TYR A 62 17.52 -3.63 -6.08
C TYR A 62 16.18 -3.08 -6.55
N VAL A 63 15.38 -2.59 -5.60
CA VAL A 63 14.12 -1.88 -5.82
C VAL A 63 14.15 -0.62 -4.97
N THR A 64 13.70 0.49 -5.54
CA THR A 64 13.58 1.76 -4.82
C THR A 64 12.18 2.29 -4.98
N GLN A 65 11.66 2.86 -3.91
CA GLN A 65 10.54 3.79 -3.90
C GLN A 65 11.14 5.16 -3.61
N PHE A 66 11.00 6.12 -4.51
CA PHE A 66 11.70 7.41 -4.37
C PHE A 66 10.73 8.59 -4.49
N ASN A 67 10.44 9.20 -3.35
CA ASN A 67 9.60 10.39 -3.24
C ASN A 67 8.25 10.21 -3.95
N GLU A 68 7.66 9.03 -3.75
CA GLU A 68 6.36 8.66 -4.30
C GLU A 68 5.49 8.07 -3.20
N SER A 69 4.18 7.97 -3.49
CA SER A 69 3.24 7.43 -2.52
C SER A 69 3.37 5.92 -2.42
N ASP A 70 2.88 5.32 -1.33
CA ASP A 70 2.80 3.86 -1.23
C ASP A 70 1.83 3.23 -2.28
N ALA A 71 1.04 4.05 -2.99
CA ALA A 71 0.13 3.62 -4.05
C ALA A 71 0.74 3.63 -5.47
N ASN A 72 1.93 4.24 -5.65
CA ASN A 72 2.66 4.28 -6.93
C ASN A 72 3.68 3.15 -7.03
#